data_AF-A0A521K3H5-F1
#
_entry.id   AF-A0A521K3H5-F1
#
_cell.length_a   1.000
_cell.length_b   1.000
_cell.length_c   1.000
_cell.angle_alpha   90.00
_cell.angle_beta   90.00
_cell.angle_gamma   90.00
#
_symmetry.space_group_name_H-M   'P 1'
#
loop_
_entity.id
_entity.type
_entity.pdbx_description
1 polymer ?
#
loop_
_entity_poly.entity_id
_entity_poly.type
_entity_poly.pdbx_seq_one_letter_code
_entity_poly.pdbx_strand_id
1 'polypeptide(L)'
;MTRFHGLALFVLLVGIVLPDGVASGSQARRNDTKPQSPASTGQKAHRPSGSATVRLPQIYSRQALRHLARKPFAQEHLLPRRAPVIRLPLRMAPAPAITLDPWKIRVIDGDTFAYGADRIRLRSIDTPEKDQSGGFEATQRLDALLHEGTVTMVTDALDPYGRTLADVYVNDRNVAEVLKNEGYAKPGSR
;
A
#
# COMPACT_ATOMS: atom_id res chain seq x y z
N MET A 1 -11.89 33.19 -37.00
CA MET A 1 -13.16 33.67 -36.44
C MET A 1 -14.16 32.53 -36.53
N THR A 2 -14.32 31.76 -35.45
CA THR A 2 -15.36 30.71 -35.41
C THR A 2 -15.86 30.60 -33.98
N ARG A 3 -16.99 31.26 -33.72
CA ARG A 3 -17.71 31.23 -32.45
C ARG A 3 -18.57 29.97 -32.43
N PHE A 4 -18.44 29.15 -31.39
CA PHE A 4 -19.46 28.18 -31.02
C PHE A 4 -20.08 28.62 -29.69
N HIS A 5 -21.33 29.07 -29.78
CA HIS A 5 -22.25 29.17 -28.65
C HIS A 5 -22.82 27.78 -28.36
N GLY A 6 -22.98 27.47 -27.07
CA GLY A 6 -23.55 26.20 -26.63
C GLY A 6 -23.80 26.21 -25.13
N LEU A 7 -24.73 27.06 -24.72
CA LEU A 7 -25.32 27.14 -23.39
C LEU A 7 -26.11 25.85 -23.10
N ALA A 8 -25.83 25.16 -21.99
CA ALA A 8 -26.76 24.20 -21.39
C ALA A 8 -26.54 24.13 -19.88
N LEU A 9 -27.25 25.01 -19.18
CA LEU A 9 -27.47 25.01 -17.74
C LEU A 9 -28.40 23.84 -17.39
N PHE A 10 -27.89 22.82 -16.67
CA PHE A 10 -28.72 21.74 -16.14
C PHE A 10 -28.74 21.84 -14.61
N VAL A 11 -29.76 22.54 -14.10
CA VAL A 11 -30.12 22.57 -12.68
C VAL A 11 -31.06 21.40 -12.42
N LEU A 12 -30.60 20.36 -11.72
CA LEU A 12 -31.48 19.34 -11.16
C LEU A 12 -31.57 19.54 -9.65
N LEU A 13 -32.67 20.18 -9.25
CA LEU A 13 -33.11 20.36 -7.88
C LEU A 13 -33.91 19.11 -7.47
N VAL A 14 -33.38 18.30 -6.57
CA VAL A 14 -34.15 17.25 -5.88
C VAL A 14 -34.14 17.58 -4.39
N GLY A 15 -35.21 18.24 -3.95
CA GLY A 15 -35.55 18.37 -2.54
C GLY A 15 -36.48 17.22 -2.14
N ILE A 16 -36.15 16.52 -1.07
CA ILE A 16 -37.08 15.67 -0.31
C ILE A 16 -36.80 15.83 1.18
N VAL A 17 -37.56 16.76 1.79
CA VAL A 17 -38.38 16.65 3.01
C VAL A 17 -37.93 15.62 4.08
N LEU A 18 -37.55 16.15 5.26
CA LEU A 18 -37.58 15.45 6.55
C LEU A 18 -39.03 15.18 7.01
N PRO A 19 -39.22 14.18 7.88
CA PRO A 19 -40.07 14.45 9.04
C PRO A 19 -39.40 14.12 10.39
N ASP A 20 -39.53 15.08 11.31
CA ASP A 20 -39.35 14.97 12.76
C ASP A 20 -40.34 13.96 13.39
N GLY A 21 -39.95 13.29 14.48
CA GLY A 21 -40.81 12.28 15.13
C GLY A 21 -40.36 11.72 16.49
N VAL A 22 -40.16 12.60 17.47
CA VAL A 22 -40.61 12.55 18.90
C VAL A 22 -40.90 11.21 19.63
N ALA A 23 -40.19 11.06 20.77
CA ALA A 23 -40.59 10.58 22.12
C ALA A 23 -40.60 9.10 22.58
N SER A 24 -40.43 9.01 23.91
CA SER A 24 -40.70 7.91 24.87
C SER A 24 -39.48 7.03 25.18
N GLY A 25 -39.04 6.78 26.41
CA GLY A 25 -39.65 6.93 27.72
C GLY A 25 -39.30 5.70 28.58
N SER A 26 -38.57 5.92 29.67
CA SER A 26 -38.56 5.17 30.95
C SER A 26 -38.30 3.64 31.04
N GLN A 27 -37.26 3.34 31.83
CA GLN A 27 -37.11 2.30 32.87
C GLN A 27 -37.40 0.81 32.58
N ALA A 28 -36.39 -0.04 32.85
CA ALA A 28 -36.60 -1.27 33.62
C ALA A 28 -35.31 -1.77 34.28
N ARG A 29 -35.35 -1.90 35.61
CA ARG A 29 -34.49 -2.78 36.40
C ARG A 29 -34.71 -4.24 35.98
N ARG A 30 -33.68 -5.08 36.07
CA ARG A 30 -33.61 -6.30 36.92
C ARG A 30 -32.30 -7.07 36.64
N ASN A 31 -31.68 -7.49 37.74
CA ASN A 31 -30.54 -8.41 37.81
C ASN A 31 -30.98 -9.82 37.38
N ASP A 32 -30.05 -10.66 36.93
CA ASP A 32 -29.92 -12.05 37.41
C ASP A 32 -28.64 -12.75 36.86
N THR A 33 -27.74 -13.02 37.81
CA THR A 33 -27.08 -14.31 38.10
C THR A 33 -26.53 -15.19 36.96
N LYS A 34 -25.20 -15.24 36.85
CA LYS A 34 -24.46 -16.33 36.16
C LYS A 34 -23.61 -17.11 37.19
N PRO A 35 -23.78 -18.44 37.34
CA PRO A 35 -22.91 -19.24 38.21
C PRO A 35 -21.58 -19.58 37.51
N GLN A 36 -20.47 -19.37 38.22
CA GLN A 36 -19.18 -19.98 37.93
C GLN A 36 -19.01 -21.22 38.81
N SER A 37 -18.56 -22.32 38.22
CA SER A 37 -18.00 -23.47 38.93
C SER A 37 -16.53 -23.67 38.53
N PRO A 38 -15.68 -24.14 39.47
CA PRO A 38 -14.23 -24.21 39.30
C PRO A 38 -13.77 -25.59 38.83
N ALA A 39 -12.60 -25.66 38.20
CA ALA A 39 -11.83 -26.90 38.09
C ALA A 39 -10.33 -26.60 38.20
N SER A 40 -9.77 -27.01 39.33
CA SER A 40 -8.35 -27.16 39.58
C SER A 40 -7.86 -28.51 39.05
N THR A 41 -6.55 -28.60 38.81
CA THR A 41 -5.65 -29.75 39.07
C THR A 41 -4.72 -29.97 37.88
N GLY A 42 -3.44 -29.72 38.13
CA GLY A 42 -2.37 -29.90 37.16
C GLY A 42 -1.91 -31.35 37.00
N GLN A 43 -0.97 -31.55 36.08
CA GLN A 43 -0.06 -32.69 36.07
C GLN A 43 1.19 -32.42 35.21
N LYS A 44 2.32 -32.33 35.91
CA LYS A 44 3.70 -32.73 35.60
C LYS A 44 4.10 -32.98 34.13
N ALA A 45 5.07 -32.18 33.66
CA ALA A 45 5.92 -32.51 32.53
C ALA A 45 7.08 -33.45 32.97
N HIS A 46 7.13 -34.64 32.39
CA HIS A 46 8.25 -35.58 32.49
C HIS A 46 9.27 -35.32 31.38
N ARG A 47 10.54 -35.15 31.77
CA ARG A 47 11.70 -35.01 30.88
C ARG A 47 12.49 -36.33 30.90
N PRO A 48 12.69 -37.02 29.76
CA PRO A 48 13.71 -38.04 29.68
C PRO A 48 15.03 -37.48 29.12
N SER A 49 16.07 -37.91 29.81
CA SER A 49 17.50 -37.80 29.52
C SER A 49 17.87 -38.57 28.25
N GLY A 50 18.83 -38.05 27.49
CA GLY A 50 19.38 -38.71 26.30
C GLY A 50 20.66 -38.03 25.85
N SER A 51 21.79 -38.39 26.46
CA SER A 51 23.13 -37.97 26.05
C SER A 51 23.50 -38.61 24.71
N ALA A 52 23.48 -37.84 23.63
CA ALA A 52 23.98 -38.25 22.33
C ALA A 52 25.47 -37.89 22.21
N THR A 53 26.35 -38.82 22.59
CA THR A 53 27.78 -38.72 22.30
C THR A 53 28.02 -39.13 20.84
N VAL A 54 28.05 -38.16 19.93
CA VAL A 54 28.46 -38.39 18.54
C VAL A 54 30.00 -38.42 18.49
N ARG A 55 30.54 -39.61 18.21
CA ARG A 55 31.97 -39.91 18.15
C ARG A 55 32.45 -39.69 16.71
N LEU A 56 33.26 -38.65 16.47
CA LEU A 56 33.84 -38.35 15.15
C LEU A 56 34.96 -39.37 14.81
N PRO A 57 34.99 -39.93 13.58
CA PRO A 57 36.09 -40.80 13.16
C PRO A 57 37.37 -40.00 12.87
N GLN A 58 38.42 -40.32 13.63
CA GLN A 58 39.79 -39.88 13.45
C GLN A 58 40.41 -40.58 12.24
N ILE A 59 40.23 -40.05 11.03
CA ILE A 59 40.92 -40.60 9.85
C ILE A 59 41.55 -39.46 9.06
N TYR A 60 42.59 -38.87 9.64
CA TYR A 60 43.72 -38.35 8.87
C TYR A 60 44.99 -38.57 9.68
N SER A 61 45.81 -39.55 9.25
CA SER A 61 47.13 -39.78 9.81
C SER A 61 48.07 -38.64 9.39
N ARG A 62 48.85 -38.14 10.35
CA ARG A 62 49.76 -36.97 10.22
C ARG A 62 50.92 -37.15 9.22
N GLN A 63 50.98 -38.24 8.45
CA GLN A 63 52.16 -38.63 7.68
C GLN A 63 52.03 -38.44 6.16
N ALA A 64 50.87 -38.07 5.63
CA ALA A 64 50.66 -37.91 4.19
C ALA A 64 50.89 -36.47 3.67
N LEU A 65 51.90 -35.76 4.20
CA LEU A 65 52.13 -34.33 3.88
C LEU A 65 53.61 -33.99 3.65
N ARG A 66 54.38 -34.92 3.07
CA ARG A 66 55.84 -34.72 2.89
C ARG A 66 56.44 -34.96 1.51
N HIS A 67 55.69 -35.46 0.53
CA HIS A 67 56.23 -35.63 -0.81
C HIS A 67 55.28 -35.04 -1.82
N LEU A 68 55.60 -33.83 -2.27
CA LEU A 68 55.77 -33.51 -3.68
C LEU A 68 56.34 -32.09 -3.76
N ALA A 69 57.67 -32.09 -3.79
CA ALA A 69 58.49 -30.93 -3.99
C ALA A 69 58.13 -30.21 -5.30
N ARG A 70 57.95 -28.90 -5.17
CA ARG A 70 58.49 -27.81 -6.00
C ARG A 70 59.11 -28.26 -7.33
N LYS A 71 58.54 -27.76 -8.43
CA LYS A 71 59.30 -27.27 -9.58
C LYS A 71 58.88 -25.83 -9.89
N PRO A 72 59.82 -24.90 -10.11
CA PRO A 72 59.52 -23.57 -10.61
C PRO A 72 59.44 -23.66 -12.13
N PHE A 73 58.32 -23.25 -12.71
CA PHE A 73 58.28 -22.97 -14.14
C PHE A 73 57.56 -21.66 -14.34
N ALA A 74 58.35 -20.69 -14.78
CA ALA A 74 57.95 -19.34 -15.10
C ALA A 74 56.91 -19.36 -16.22
N GLN A 75 55.85 -18.58 -16.02
CA GLN A 75 55.27 -17.74 -17.07
C GLN A 75 54.43 -16.66 -16.38
N GLU A 76 55.13 -15.66 -15.84
CA GLU A 76 54.53 -14.33 -15.78
C GLU A 76 54.19 -13.93 -17.21
N HIS A 77 52.92 -13.97 -17.59
CA HIS A 77 52.34 -13.06 -18.58
C HIS A 77 50.82 -13.28 -18.71
N LEU A 78 50.11 -12.16 -18.80
CA LEU A 78 48.67 -11.99 -19.07
C LEU A 78 47.71 -12.19 -17.88
N LEU A 79 47.76 -11.28 -16.91
CA LEU A 79 46.51 -10.72 -16.42
C LEU A 79 46.20 -9.49 -17.29
N PRO A 80 45.06 -9.44 -18.02
CA PRO A 80 44.68 -8.23 -18.71
C PRO A 80 44.53 -7.11 -17.68
N ARG A 81 45.28 -6.04 -17.90
CA ARG A 81 45.20 -4.79 -17.13
C ARG A 81 43.73 -4.37 -17.06
N ARG A 82 43.18 -4.37 -15.83
CA ARG A 82 41.92 -3.74 -15.40
C ARG A 82 41.06 -3.22 -16.57
N ALA A 83 40.11 -4.05 -17.01
CA ALA A 83 39.07 -3.57 -17.92
C ALA A 83 38.40 -2.33 -17.32
N PRO A 84 38.17 -1.26 -18.09
CA PRO A 84 37.40 -0.13 -17.59
C PRO A 84 36.00 -0.65 -17.27
N VAL A 85 35.61 -0.58 -15.99
CA VAL A 85 34.22 -0.75 -15.61
C VAL A 85 33.50 0.49 -16.13
N ILE A 86 33.02 0.40 -17.38
CA ILE A 86 32.14 1.42 -17.95
C ILE A 86 30.88 1.37 -17.09
N ARG A 87 30.76 2.32 -16.16
CA ARG A 87 29.58 2.48 -15.32
C ARG A 87 28.51 3.13 -16.20
N LEU A 88 27.86 2.31 -17.02
CA LEU A 88 26.73 2.76 -17.83
C LEU A 88 25.67 3.33 -16.87
N PRO A 89 25.20 4.58 -17.04
CA PRO A 89 24.14 5.09 -16.20
C PRO A 89 22.91 4.21 -16.41
N LEU A 90 22.43 3.59 -15.33
CA LEU A 90 21.17 2.86 -15.34
C LEU A 90 20.08 3.91 -15.62
N ARG A 91 19.61 4.00 -16.87
CA ARG A 91 18.47 4.84 -17.21
C ARG A 91 17.26 4.21 -16.54
N MET A 92 16.79 4.80 -15.44
CA MET A 92 15.57 4.39 -14.75
C MET A 92 14.43 4.53 -15.76
N ALA A 93 13.88 3.40 -16.22
CA ALA A 93 12.65 3.43 -16.99
C ALA A 93 11.55 4.04 -16.10
N PRO A 94 10.69 4.92 -16.64
CA PRO A 94 9.55 5.41 -15.88
C PRO A 94 8.70 4.20 -15.45
N ALA A 95 8.21 4.23 -14.22
CA ALA A 95 7.31 3.20 -13.71
C ALA A 95 6.11 3.05 -14.68
N PRO A 96 5.63 1.81 -14.92
CA PRO A 96 4.59 1.57 -15.90
C PRO A 96 3.31 2.34 -15.50
N ALA A 97 2.85 3.22 -16.37
CA ALA A 97 1.55 3.86 -16.23
C ALA A 97 0.46 2.91 -16.75
N ILE A 98 -0.58 2.71 -15.95
CA ILE A 98 -1.74 1.88 -16.27
C ILE A 98 -2.93 2.81 -16.52
N THR A 99 -3.64 2.62 -17.64
CA THR A 99 -4.89 3.32 -17.91
C THR A 99 -6.04 2.58 -17.22
N LEU A 100 -6.86 3.31 -16.46
CA LEU A 100 -8.03 2.78 -15.76
C LEU A 100 -9.30 3.08 -16.54
N ASP A 101 -10.27 2.18 -16.45
CA ASP A 101 -11.64 2.40 -16.92
C ASP A 101 -12.42 3.15 -15.83
N PRO A 102 -12.86 4.41 -16.06
CA PRO A 102 -13.55 5.21 -15.05
C PRO A 102 -14.78 4.51 -14.45
N TRP A 103 -15.53 3.76 -15.26
CA TRP A 103 -16.77 3.09 -14.83
C TRP A 103 -16.53 1.93 -13.86
N LYS A 104 -15.29 1.47 -13.72
CA LYS A 104 -14.89 0.43 -12.76
C LYS A 104 -14.30 1.01 -11.48
N ILE A 105 -14.16 2.33 -11.41
CA ILE A 105 -13.66 3.02 -10.24
C ILE A 105 -14.80 3.21 -9.25
N ARG A 106 -14.53 2.88 -7.99
CA ARG A 106 -15.42 3.17 -6.87
C ARG A 106 -14.70 4.04 -5.86
N VAL A 107 -15.08 5.30 -5.76
CA VAL A 107 -14.48 6.20 -4.75
C VAL A 107 -14.93 5.80 -3.34
N ILE A 108 -13.99 5.80 -2.39
CA ILE A 108 -14.25 5.47 -0.98
C ILE A 108 -14.25 6.76 -0.16
N ASP A 109 -13.14 7.50 -0.21
CA ASP A 109 -12.86 8.74 0.54
C ASP A 109 -12.12 9.74 -0.37
N GLY A 110 -11.88 10.97 0.09
CA GLY A 110 -11.26 12.04 -0.70
C GLY A 110 -9.83 11.78 -1.22
N ASP A 111 -9.16 10.74 -0.74
CA ASP A 111 -7.82 10.33 -1.18
C ASP A 111 -7.73 8.84 -1.54
N THR A 112 -8.84 8.10 -1.47
CA THR A 112 -8.85 6.64 -1.61
C THR A 112 -9.98 6.18 -2.51
N PHE A 113 -9.67 5.37 -3.52
CA PHE A 113 -10.64 4.71 -4.39
C PHE A 113 -10.31 3.22 -4.57
N ALA A 114 -11.28 2.45 -5.03
CA ALA A 114 -11.12 1.04 -5.39
C ALA A 114 -11.19 0.84 -6.90
N TYR A 115 -10.39 -0.09 -7.40
CA TYR A 115 -10.46 -0.58 -8.77
C TYR A 115 -10.44 -2.10 -8.74
N GLY A 116 -11.60 -2.72 -8.94
CA GLY A 116 -11.77 -4.15 -8.70
C GLY A 116 -11.58 -4.52 -7.22
N ALA A 117 -10.63 -5.40 -6.93
CA ALA A 117 -10.29 -5.81 -5.56
C ALA A 117 -9.25 -4.90 -4.88
N ASP A 118 -8.55 -4.07 -5.66
CA ASP A 118 -7.45 -3.27 -5.17
C ASP A 118 -7.95 -1.93 -4.60
N ARG A 119 -7.40 -1.54 -3.46
CA ARG A 119 -7.60 -0.22 -2.87
C ARG A 119 -6.38 0.65 -3.19
N ILE A 120 -6.64 1.79 -3.82
CA ILE A 120 -5.62 2.74 -4.24
C ILE A 120 -5.74 4.00 -3.38
N ARG A 121 -4.63 4.43 -2.80
CA ARG A 121 -4.48 5.70 -2.09
C ARG A 121 -3.65 6.65 -2.93
N LEU A 122 -4.17 7.86 -3.14
CA LEU A 122 -3.47 8.93 -3.83
C LEU A 122 -2.22 9.32 -3.05
N ARG A 123 -1.08 9.37 -3.73
CA ARG A 123 0.14 9.93 -3.15
C ARG A 123 -0.03 11.43 -3.00
N SER A 124 0.69 12.00 -2.03
CA SER A 124 0.86 13.44 -1.91
C SER A 124 -0.42 14.21 -1.57
N ILE A 125 -1.46 13.56 -1.05
CA ILE A 125 -2.63 14.24 -0.46
C ILE A 125 -3.12 13.49 0.78
N ASP A 126 -3.59 14.25 1.76
CA ASP A 126 -4.33 13.74 2.90
C ASP A 126 -5.64 14.54 2.98
N THR A 127 -6.76 13.88 2.76
CA THR A 127 -8.09 14.51 2.81
C THR A 127 -8.80 14.17 4.12
N PRO A 128 -9.75 14.99 4.58
CA PRO A 128 -10.70 14.57 5.61
C PRO A 128 -11.35 13.23 5.24
N GLU A 129 -11.51 12.36 6.23
CA GLU A 129 -12.29 11.13 6.05
C GLU A 129 -13.74 11.51 5.73
N LYS A 130 -14.49 10.63 5.05
CA LYS A 130 -15.84 10.96 4.56
C LYS A 130 -16.80 11.47 5.65
N ASP A 131 -16.62 11.03 6.91
CA ASP A 131 -17.42 11.40 8.08
C ASP A 131 -16.95 12.71 8.77
N GLN A 132 -15.84 13.29 8.32
CA GLN A 132 -15.31 14.56 8.80
C GLN A 132 -15.86 15.74 7.98
N SER A 133 -15.80 16.94 8.57
CA SER A 133 -16.19 18.17 7.86
C SER A 133 -15.34 18.36 6.60
N GLY A 134 -15.99 18.51 5.44
CA GLY A 134 -15.32 18.63 4.14
C GLY A 134 -14.99 17.30 3.44
N GLY A 135 -15.15 16.16 4.13
CA GLY A 135 -14.79 14.84 3.58
C GLY A 135 -15.75 14.32 2.52
N PHE A 136 -17.05 14.63 2.67
CA PHE A 136 -18.05 14.28 1.66
C PHE A 136 -17.85 15.09 0.38
N GLU A 137 -17.52 16.38 0.51
CA GLU A 137 -17.22 17.26 -0.61
C GLU A 137 -15.94 16.84 -1.33
N ALA A 138 -14.89 16.46 -0.59
CA ALA A 138 -13.65 15.92 -1.15
C ALA A 138 -13.90 14.61 -1.93
N THR A 139 -14.69 13.70 -1.36
CA THR A 139 -15.09 12.43 -2.00
C THR A 139 -15.83 12.69 -3.31
N GLN A 140 -16.83 13.58 -3.32
CA GLN A 140 -17.58 13.92 -4.53
C GLN A 140 -16.69 14.58 -5.59
N ARG A 141 -15.76 15.44 -5.17
CA ARG A 141 -14.85 16.08 -6.12
C ARG A 141 -13.90 15.08 -6.77
N LEU A 142 -13.35 14.15 -5.98
CA LEU A 142 -12.51 13.07 -6.51
C LEU A 142 -13.29 12.22 -7.52
N ASP A 143 -14.54 11.86 -7.21
CA ASP A 143 -15.40 11.10 -8.13
C ASP A 143 -15.63 11.85 -9.43
N ALA A 144 -15.97 13.14 -9.37
CA ALA A 144 -16.14 13.97 -10.55
C ALA A 144 -14.85 14.02 -11.39
N LEU A 145 -13.70 14.27 -10.76
CA LEU A 145 -12.40 14.32 -11.45
C LEU A 145 -12.08 13.01 -12.17
N LEU A 146 -12.29 11.86 -11.54
CA LEU A 146 -11.98 10.56 -12.14
C LEU A 146 -12.91 10.20 -13.32
N HIS A 147 -14.09 10.82 -13.41
CA HIS A 147 -15.03 10.66 -14.53
C HIS A 147 -14.91 11.76 -15.61
N GLU A 148 -14.05 12.77 -15.43
CA GLU A 148 -13.85 13.85 -16.42
C GLU A 148 -13.13 13.40 -17.70
N GLY A 149 -12.42 12.26 -17.69
CA GLY A 149 -11.69 11.81 -18.88
C GLY A 149 -10.82 10.59 -18.69
N THR A 150 -9.68 10.56 -19.37
CA THR A 150 -8.77 9.41 -19.33
C THR A 150 -8.00 9.41 -18.01
N VAL A 151 -8.20 8.35 -17.22
CA VAL A 151 -7.50 8.13 -15.96
C VAL A 151 -6.26 7.28 -16.21
N THR A 152 -5.10 7.77 -15.80
CA THR A 152 -3.85 7.03 -15.80
C THR A 152 -3.26 6.99 -14.40
N MET A 153 -2.62 5.88 -14.05
CA MET A 153 -2.10 5.64 -12.71
C MET A 153 -0.67 5.10 -12.79
N VAL A 154 0.22 5.67 -11.98
CA VAL A 154 1.59 5.19 -11.80
C VAL A 154 1.73 4.64 -10.39
N THR A 155 1.80 3.32 -10.28
CA THR A 155 1.98 2.62 -9.00
C THR A 155 3.42 2.74 -8.51
N ASP A 156 3.60 2.83 -7.19
CA ASP A 156 4.91 3.01 -6.57
C ASP A 156 5.18 2.00 -5.46
N ALA A 157 4.33 1.97 -4.43
CA ALA A 157 4.52 1.11 -3.28
C ALA A 157 3.19 0.61 -2.69
N LEU A 158 3.27 -0.33 -1.76
CA LEU A 158 2.17 -0.70 -0.87
C LEU A 158 2.34 0.00 0.47
N ASP A 159 1.25 0.51 1.04
CA ASP A 159 1.25 1.05 2.39
C ASP A 159 1.20 -0.08 3.46
N PRO A 160 1.44 0.22 4.75
CA PRO A 160 1.38 -0.78 5.82
C PRO A 160 0.02 -1.46 6.01
N TYR A 161 -1.04 -0.86 5.46
CA TYR A 161 -2.40 -1.37 5.49
C TYR A 161 -2.76 -2.20 4.25
N GLY A 162 -1.80 -2.40 3.34
CA GLY A 162 -1.97 -3.18 2.11
C GLY A 162 -2.65 -2.43 0.96
N ARG A 163 -2.75 -1.09 1.03
CA ARG A 163 -3.27 -0.26 -0.08
C ARG A 163 -2.15 0.06 -1.06
N THR A 164 -2.48 0.17 -2.33
CA THR A 164 -1.56 0.63 -3.37
C THR A 164 -1.41 2.14 -3.30
N LEU A 165 -0.18 2.63 -3.13
CA LEU A 165 0.17 4.05 -3.25
C LEU A 165 0.48 4.36 -4.72
N ALA A 166 -0.27 5.30 -5.29
CA ALA A 166 -0.11 5.67 -6.69
C ALA A 166 -0.28 7.17 -6.93
N ASP A 167 0.42 7.67 -7.94
CA ASP A 167 0.07 8.95 -8.57
C ASP A 167 -0.99 8.70 -9.61
N VAL A 168 -2.05 9.50 -9.59
CA VAL A 168 -3.16 9.38 -10.54
C VAL A 168 -3.28 10.67 -11.32
N TYR A 169 -3.47 10.54 -12.63
CA TYR A 169 -3.60 11.64 -13.56
C TYR A 169 -4.90 11.52 -14.35
N VAL A 170 -5.59 12.65 -14.52
CA VAL A 170 -6.77 12.78 -15.39
C VAL A 170 -6.45 13.79 -16.47
N ASN A 171 -6.46 13.36 -17.73
CA ASN A 171 -6.08 14.22 -18.87
C ASN A 171 -4.73 14.92 -18.62
N ASP A 172 -3.72 14.17 -18.18
CA ASP A 172 -2.37 14.62 -17.83
C ASP A 172 -2.26 15.57 -16.60
N ARG A 173 -3.35 15.80 -15.86
CA ARG A 173 -3.33 16.59 -14.62
C ARG A 173 -3.26 15.68 -13.40
N ASN A 174 -2.34 15.94 -12.47
CA ASN A 174 -2.23 15.19 -11.24
C ASN A 174 -3.46 15.44 -10.34
N VAL A 175 -4.21 14.38 -10.00
CA VAL A 175 -5.47 14.49 -9.25
C VAL A 175 -5.23 15.01 -7.83
N ALA A 176 -4.16 14.58 -7.17
CA ALA A 176 -3.83 15.01 -5.81
C ALA A 176 -3.52 16.52 -5.77
N GLU A 177 -2.79 17.04 -6.76
CA GLU A 177 -2.52 18.48 -6.87
C GLU A 177 -3.78 19.29 -7.12
N VAL A 178 -4.68 18.81 -7.99
CA VAL A 178 -5.96 19.50 -8.26
C VAL A 178 -6.79 19.60 -6.98
N LEU A 179 -6.96 18.49 -6.25
CA LEU A 179 -7.71 18.48 -4.99
C LEU A 179 -7.07 19.37 -3.91
N LYS A 180 -5.74 19.39 -3.83
CA LYS A 180 -5.00 20.30 -2.93
C LYS A 180 -5.27 21.76 -3.28
N ASN A 181 -5.16 22.12 -4.55
CA ASN A 181 -5.35 23.49 -5.02
C ASN A 181 -6.79 23.99 -4.85
N GLU A 182 -7.76 23.08 -4.89
CA GLU A 182 -9.18 23.37 -4.65
C GLU A 182 -9.56 23.39 -3.16
N GLY A 183 -8.63 23.05 -2.25
CA GLY A 183 -8.82 23.17 -0.80
C GLY A 183 -9.42 21.93 -0.11
N TYR A 184 -9.38 20.76 -0.75
CA TYR A 184 -9.92 19.52 -0.18
C TYR A 184 -8.92 18.76 0.71
N ALA A 185 -7.68 19.24 0.81
CA ALA A 185 -6.65 18.65 1.66
C ALA A 185 -6.73 19.17 3.11
N LYS A 186 -6.35 18.33 4.08
CA LYS A 186 -6.28 18.74 5.48
C LYS A 186 -5.24 19.86 5.68
N PRO A 187 -5.50 20.82 6.60
CA PRO A 187 -4.53 21.86 6.95
C PRO A 187 -3.22 21.24 7.44
N GLY A 188 -2.09 21.63 6.84
CA GLY A 188 -0.76 21.16 7.25
C GLY A 188 -0.26 19.91 6.55
N SER A 189 -1.01 19.35 5.60
CA SER A 189 -0.47 18.36 4.66
C SER A 189 0.57 19.03 3.75
N ARG A 190 1.85 18.61 3.87
CA ARG A 190 2.96 19.05 3.01
C ARG A 190 3.09 18.08 1.84
#